data_AF-A0AB36DR01-F1
#
_entry.id   AF-A0AB36DR01-F1
#
_cell.length_a   1.000
_cell.length_b   1.000
_cell.length_c   1.000
_cell.angle_alpha   90.00
_cell.angle_beta   90.00
_cell.angle_gamma   90.00
#
_symmetry.space_group_name_H-M   'P 1'
#
loop_
_entity.id
_entity.type
_entity.pdbx_description
1 polymer ?
#
loop_
_entity_poly.entity_id
_entity_poly.type
_entity_poly.pdbx_seq_one_letter_code
_entity_poly.pdbx_strand_id
1 'polypeptide(L)'
;MAAEAVRWNGTYQNKVRSIASLRREFSDNDKLLVSKIESGEIPFNKNVADYLFLINTDENLVLHVKFKEPIRVKLTRANEPWKNNKSVPGEEIHSATTMVRNAEWAVLGNVTLSRPIGTEEYRIIPDEYDFDIKSWREYPIRNTATILGSPGNGKKFKIIPVGKVILGK
;
A
#
# COMPACT_ATOMS: atom_id res chain seq x y z
N MET A 1 -2.31 -25.06 19.13
CA MET A 1 -1.64 -24.64 17.87
C MET A 1 -2.58 -24.53 16.67
N ALA A 2 -3.58 -25.41 16.45
CA ALA A 2 -4.50 -25.28 15.30
C ALA A 2 -5.59 -24.20 15.47
N ALA A 3 -6.13 -24.00 16.68
CA ALA A 3 -7.24 -23.07 16.92
C ALA A 3 -6.87 -21.57 16.75
N GLU A 4 -5.61 -21.19 17.03
CA GLU A 4 -5.12 -19.82 16.80
C GLU A 4 -4.90 -19.55 15.32
N ALA A 5 -4.41 -20.52 14.54
CA ALA A 5 -4.26 -20.41 13.09
C ALA A 5 -5.62 -20.29 12.37
N VAL A 6 -6.64 -21.01 12.86
CA VAL A 6 -8.02 -20.93 12.34
C VAL A 6 -8.69 -19.60 12.71
N ARG A 7 -8.46 -19.05 13.92
CA ARG A 7 -8.87 -17.69 14.27
C ARG A 7 -8.17 -16.64 13.40
N TRP A 8 -6.88 -16.81 13.10
CA TRP A 8 -6.15 -15.91 12.22
C TRP A 8 -6.73 -15.92 10.81
N ASN A 9 -7.02 -17.11 10.24
CA ASN A 9 -7.62 -17.25 8.91
C ASN A 9 -9.04 -16.68 8.83
N GLY A 10 -9.89 -16.92 9.83
CA GLY A 10 -11.26 -16.37 9.85
C GLY A 10 -11.32 -14.84 9.98
N THR A 11 -10.32 -14.24 10.65
CA THR A 11 -10.22 -12.78 10.78
C THR A 11 -9.54 -12.13 9.57
N TYR A 12 -8.62 -12.85 8.90
CA TYR A 12 -7.99 -12.43 7.64
C TYR A 12 -8.95 -12.48 6.45
N GLN A 13 -9.79 -13.51 6.36
CA GLN A 13 -10.75 -13.65 5.27
C GLN A 13 -11.88 -12.60 5.32
N ASN A 14 -12.24 -12.12 6.52
CA ASN A 14 -13.29 -11.10 6.69
C ASN A 14 -12.82 -9.64 6.53
N LYS A 15 -11.51 -9.38 6.40
CA LYS A 15 -10.96 -8.01 6.24
C LYS A 15 -10.51 -7.66 4.83
N VAL A 16 -10.36 -8.65 3.94
CA VAL A 16 -9.88 -8.43 2.57
C VAL A 16 -11.05 -8.59 1.60
N ARG A 17 -11.58 -7.48 1.08
CA ARG A 17 -12.60 -7.54 0.01
C ARG A 17 -12.01 -8.26 -1.20
N SER A 18 -12.74 -9.23 -1.75
CA SER A 18 -12.35 -9.88 -3.01
C SER A 18 -12.62 -8.96 -4.18
N ILE A 19 -11.86 -9.10 -5.27
CA ILE A 19 -12.07 -8.32 -6.51
C ILE A 19 -13.48 -8.54 -7.05
N ALA A 20 -14.03 -9.76 -6.94
CA ALA A 20 -15.41 -10.04 -7.35
C ALA A 20 -16.46 -9.30 -6.52
N SER A 21 -16.19 -9.04 -5.23
CA SER A 21 -17.05 -8.21 -4.39
C SER A 21 -16.94 -6.74 -4.78
N LEU A 22 -15.72 -6.25 -4.99
CA LEU A 22 -15.47 -4.88 -5.41
C LEU A 22 -16.14 -4.60 -6.76
N ARG A 23 -16.03 -5.52 -7.72
CA ARG A 23 -16.70 -5.41 -9.03
C ARG A 23 -18.21 -5.35 -8.93
N ARG A 24 -18.82 -6.14 -8.04
CA ARG A 24 -20.28 -6.13 -7.84
C ARG A 24 -20.77 -4.81 -7.23
N GLU A 25 -19.95 -4.17 -6.41
CA GLU A 25 -20.33 -2.96 -5.69
C GLU A 25 -19.99 -1.67 -6.45
N PHE A 26 -18.86 -1.64 -7.14
CA PHE A 26 -18.32 -0.45 -7.80
C PHE A 26 -18.38 -0.51 -9.32
N SER A 27 -18.49 -1.68 -9.94
CA SER A 27 -18.42 -1.88 -11.40
C SER A 27 -17.18 -1.22 -12.02
N ASP A 28 -17.31 -0.04 -12.64
CA ASP A 28 -16.21 0.76 -13.18
C ASP A 28 -16.21 2.19 -12.61
N ASN A 29 -16.91 2.42 -11.50
CA ASN A 29 -17.02 3.72 -10.83
C ASN A 29 -15.83 3.97 -9.89
N ASP A 30 -14.69 4.30 -10.49
CA ASP A 30 -13.44 4.64 -9.81
C ASP A 30 -13.61 5.78 -8.79
N LYS A 31 -14.35 6.84 -9.13
CA LYS A 31 -14.60 7.99 -8.25
C LYS A 31 -15.28 7.60 -6.94
N LEU A 32 -16.28 6.72 -6.99
CA LEU A 32 -16.96 6.22 -5.80
C LEU A 32 -16.01 5.38 -4.93
N LEU A 33 -15.22 4.50 -5.57
CA LEU A 33 -14.23 3.69 -4.86
C LEU A 33 -13.18 4.57 -4.17
N VAL A 34 -12.63 5.57 -4.88
CA VAL A 34 -11.68 6.55 -4.34
C VAL A 34 -12.29 7.26 -3.12
N SER A 35 -13.50 7.79 -3.23
CA SER A 35 -14.17 8.47 -2.11
C SER A 35 -14.32 7.58 -0.87
N LYS A 36 -14.65 6.30 -1.05
CA LYS A 36 -14.76 5.33 0.05
C LYS A 36 -13.40 4.94 0.66
N ILE A 37 -12.34 4.94 -0.15
CA ILE A 37 -10.98 4.73 0.34
C ILE A 37 -10.53 5.94 1.19
N GLU A 38 -10.67 7.16 0.67
CA GLU A 38 -10.17 8.37 1.33
C GLU A 38 -10.96 8.75 2.60
N SER A 39 -12.24 8.37 2.66
CA SER A 39 -13.05 8.46 3.88
C SER A 39 -12.66 7.41 4.94
N GLY A 40 -11.92 6.36 4.56
CA GLY A 40 -11.56 5.24 5.43
C GLY A 40 -12.71 4.23 5.63
N GLU A 41 -13.79 4.33 4.86
CA GLU A 41 -14.88 3.36 4.84
C GLU A 41 -14.40 2.00 4.31
N ILE A 42 -13.55 2.02 3.28
CA ILE A 42 -12.90 0.84 2.72
C ILE A 42 -11.42 0.83 3.12
N PRO A 43 -10.96 -0.22 3.82
CA PRO A 43 -9.55 -0.42 4.07
C PRO A 43 -8.77 -0.57 2.76
N PHE A 44 -7.76 0.26 2.57
CA PHE A 44 -6.91 0.18 1.39
C PHE A 44 -5.92 -0.97 1.54
N ASN A 45 -6.09 -2.00 0.73
CA ASN A 45 -5.24 -3.19 0.69
C ASN A 45 -4.91 -3.53 -0.77
N LYS A 46 -4.10 -4.57 -0.97
CA LYS A 46 -3.65 -4.94 -2.33
C LYS A 46 -4.81 -5.22 -3.31
N ASN A 47 -5.87 -5.91 -2.90
CA ASN A 47 -6.99 -6.20 -3.80
C ASN A 47 -7.73 -4.91 -4.21
N VAL A 48 -7.88 -3.97 -3.28
CA VAL A 48 -8.50 -2.67 -3.54
C VAL A 48 -7.62 -1.84 -4.47
N ALA A 49 -6.31 -1.82 -4.27
CA ALA A 49 -5.35 -1.12 -5.12
C ALA A 49 -5.29 -1.72 -6.53
N ASP A 50 -5.25 -3.05 -6.64
CA ASP A 50 -5.25 -3.78 -7.91
C ASP A 50 -6.54 -3.51 -8.69
N TYR A 51 -7.68 -3.53 -8.01
CA TYR A 51 -8.96 -3.23 -8.65
C TYR A 51 -9.06 -1.77 -9.08
N LEU A 52 -8.62 -0.82 -8.24
CA LEU A 52 -8.56 0.59 -8.60
C LEU A 52 -7.64 0.81 -9.81
N PHE A 53 -6.46 0.20 -9.85
CA PHE A 53 -5.55 0.28 -11.00
C PHE A 53 -6.24 -0.11 -12.32
N LEU A 54 -7.10 -1.14 -12.30
CA LEU A 54 -7.81 -1.62 -13.48
C LEU A 54 -8.94 -0.70 -13.95
N ILE A 55 -9.65 -0.05 -13.03
CA ILE A 55 -10.81 0.79 -13.36
C ILE A 55 -10.48 2.29 -13.40
N ASN A 56 -9.29 2.69 -12.94
CA ASN A 56 -8.89 4.09 -12.84
C ASN A 56 -8.89 4.76 -14.22
N THR A 57 -9.64 5.84 -14.34
CA THR A 57 -9.73 6.65 -15.56
C THR A 57 -8.81 7.87 -15.54
N ASP A 58 -8.34 8.29 -14.36
CA ASP A 58 -7.51 9.48 -14.14
C ASP A 58 -6.01 9.16 -14.12
N GLU A 59 -5.26 9.75 -15.05
CA GLU A 59 -3.81 9.57 -15.18
C GLU A 59 -3.01 10.28 -14.07
N ASN A 60 -3.64 11.23 -13.38
CA ASN A 60 -2.99 12.04 -12.35
C ASN A 60 -3.57 11.77 -10.96
N LEU A 61 -4.26 10.64 -10.77
CA LEU A 61 -4.92 10.31 -9.51
C LEU A 61 -3.91 10.32 -8.35
N VAL A 62 -4.22 11.13 -7.33
CA VAL A 62 -3.51 11.17 -6.04
C VAL A 62 -4.47 10.72 -4.95
N LEU A 63 -4.16 9.59 -4.32
CA LEU A 63 -5.02 8.93 -3.35
C LEU A 63 -4.54 9.17 -1.92
N HIS A 64 -5.36 9.79 -1.08
CA HIS A 64 -5.06 10.00 0.34
C HIS A 64 -5.58 8.83 1.18
N VAL A 65 -4.67 7.94 1.60
CA VAL A 65 -5.05 6.71 2.29
C VAL A 65 -4.92 6.87 3.79
N LYS A 66 -6.06 6.85 4.50
CA LYS A 66 -6.08 6.91 5.97
C LYS A 66 -5.87 5.53 6.58
N PHE A 67 -4.78 5.36 7.33
CA PHE A 67 -4.52 4.14 8.08
C PHE A 67 -5.00 4.29 9.53
N LYS A 68 -5.83 3.35 10.00
CA LYS A 68 -6.39 3.38 11.36
C LYS A 68 -5.33 3.12 12.44
N GLU A 69 -4.35 2.29 12.13
CA GLU A 69 -3.22 2.00 13.01
C GLU A 69 -1.96 2.71 12.53
N PRO A 70 -1.01 3.04 13.44
CA PRO A 70 0.28 3.59 13.04
C PRO A 70 0.97 2.70 12.01
N ILE A 71 1.45 3.31 10.93
CA ILE A 71 2.17 2.61 9.87
C ILE A 71 3.54 2.23 10.41
N ARG A 72 3.72 0.93 10.62
CA ARG A 72 4.94 0.37 11.16
C ARG A 72 5.93 0.07 10.05
N VAL A 73 7.13 0.63 10.15
CA VAL A 73 8.19 0.51 9.14
C VAL A 73 9.50 0.01 9.74
N LYS A 74 10.28 -0.73 8.97
CA LYS A 74 11.63 -1.17 9.35
C LYS A 74 12.64 -0.65 8.33
N LEU A 75 13.75 -0.07 8.79
CA LEU A 75 14.83 0.34 7.88
C LEU A 75 15.37 -0.89 7.14
N THR A 76 15.45 -0.83 5.81
CA THR A 76 15.95 -1.95 5.00
C THR A 76 17.47 -2.04 5.04
N ARG A 77 18.14 -0.95 5.39
CA ARG A 77 19.60 -0.85 5.53
C ARG A 77 19.96 -0.12 6.82
N ALA A 78 19.54 -0.66 7.97
CA ALA A 78 19.64 0.02 9.27
C ALA A 78 21.05 0.52 9.66
N ASN A 79 22.10 -0.03 9.04
CA ASN A 79 23.49 0.37 9.27
C ASN A 79 23.97 1.50 8.34
N GLU A 80 23.19 1.88 7.33
CA GLU A 80 23.51 3.03 6.49
C GLU A 80 23.12 4.33 7.21
N PRO A 81 23.90 5.41 7.06
CA PRO A 81 23.51 6.72 7.58
C PRO A 81 22.29 7.25 6.81
N TRP A 82 21.50 8.06 7.50
CA TRP A 82 20.47 8.88 6.87
C TRP A 82 21.12 9.84 5.86
N LYS A 83 20.43 10.08 4.74
CA LYS A 83 20.93 10.92 3.64
C LYS A 83 20.15 12.22 3.61
N ASN A 84 20.81 13.35 3.34
CA ASN A 84 20.10 14.63 3.21
C ASN A 84 19.00 14.56 2.14
N ASN A 85 17.82 15.06 2.46
CA ASN A 85 16.73 15.19 1.51
C ASN A 85 16.99 16.38 0.58
N LYS A 86 17.36 16.12 -0.67
CA LYS A 86 17.63 17.20 -1.65
C LYS A 86 16.40 18.03 -1.98
N SER A 87 15.20 17.47 -1.82
CA SER A 87 13.94 18.13 -2.17
C SER A 87 13.38 18.97 -1.02
N VAL A 88 13.79 18.72 0.23
CA VAL A 88 13.30 19.44 1.41
C VAL A 88 14.47 19.75 2.35
N PRO A 89 14.98 21.00 2.35
CA PRO A 89 16.05 21.41 3.26
C PRO A 89 15.67 21.18 4.72
N GLY A 90 16.62 20.68 5.53
CA GLY A 90 16.38 20.38 6.94
C GLY A 90 15.78 18.99 7.22
N GLU A 91 15.49 18.21 6.18
CA GLU A 91 15.10 16.81 6.30
C GLU A 91 16.19 15.85 5.82
N GLU A 92 16.11 14.63 6.32
CA GLU A 92 16.88 13.47 5.85
C GLU A 92 15.96 12.32 5.45
N ILE A 93 16.47 11.41 4.62
CA ILE A 93 15.75 10.28 4.06
C ILE A 93 16.48 8.96 4.28
N HIS A 94 15.70 7.88 4.36
CA HIS A 94 16.22 6.52 4.45
C HIS A 94 15.23 5.51 3.83
N SER A 95 15.77 4.46 3.20
CA SER A 95 14.96 3.34 2.71
C SER A 95 14.39 2.51 3.87
N ALA A 96 13.11 2.19 3.78
CA ALA A 96 12.42 1.34 4.74
C ALA A 96 11.44 0.40 4.03
N THR A 97 10.88 -0.52 4.78
CA THR A 97 9.82 -1.41 4.32
C THR A 97 8.70 -1.43 5.34
N THR A 98 7.46 -1.46 4.88
CA THR A 98 6.31 -1.60 5.77
C THR A 98 6.26 -3.01 6.36
N MET A 99 6.00 -3.10 7.66
CA MET A 99 5.97 -4.40 8.33
C MET A 99 4.60 -5.05 8.14
N VAL A 100 4.52 -6.18 7.43
CA VAL A 100 3.29 -6.82 6.90
C VAL A 100 2.35 -7.43 7.95
N ARG A 101 2.35 -6.98 9.21
CA ARG A 101 1.41 -7.50 10.23
C ARG A 101 -0.06 -7.22 9.88
N ASN A 102 -0.33 -6.20 9.06
CA ASN A 102 -1.66 -5.86 8.56
C ASN A 102 -1.67 -5.82 7.03
N ALA A 103 -2.64 -6.50 6.40
CA ALA A 103 -2.82 -6.56 4.94
C ALA A 103 -3.01 -5.18 4.27
N GLU A 104 -3.42 -4.18 5.05
CA GLU A 104 -3.58 -2.79 4.59
C GLU A 104 -2.23 -2.17 4.20
N TRP A 105 -1.15 -2.45 4.92
CA TRP A 105 0.16 -1.83 4.63
C TRP A 105 0.93 -2.53 3.50
N ALA A 106 0.57 -3.77 3.16
CA ALA A 106 1.24 -4.54 2.12
C ALA A 106 1.25 -3.85 0.76
N VAL A 107 0.31 -2.93 0.52
CA VAL A 107 0.23 -2.11 -0.69
C VAL A 107 1.36 -1.08 -0.82
N LEU A 108 1.92 -0.61 0.31
CA LEU A 108 3.00 0.38 0.32
C LEU A 108 4.37 -0.28 0.11
N GLY A 109 4.53 -1.55 0.48
CA GLY A 109 5.75 -2.32 0.23
C GLY A 109 7.02 -1.65 0.79
N ASN A 110 7.98 -1.40 -0.10
CA ASN A 110 9.20 -0.64 0.20
C ASN A 110 8.92 0.85 0.03
N VAL A 111 9.37 1.64 1.00
CA VAL A 111 9.08 3.08 1.06
C VAL A 111 10.36 3.87 1.31
N THR A 112 10.32 5.16 0.98
CA THR A 112 11.33 6.13 1.44
C THR A 112 10.75 6.88 2.63
N LEU A 113 11.42 6.80 3.78
CA LEU A 113 11.10 7.61 4.94
C LEU A 113 11.80 8.95 4.83
N SER A 114 11.14 9.98 5.34
CA SER A 114 11.73 11.28 5.60
C SER A 114 11.45 11.72 7.02
N ARG A 115 12.37 12.49 7.60
CA ARG A 115 12.23 13.11 8.92
C ARG A 115 13.03 14.42 8.99
N PRO A 116 12.63 15.38 9.84
CA PRO A 116 13.51 16.47 10.23
C PRO A 116 14.81 15.92 10.84
N ILE A 117 15.94 16.52 10.50
CA ILE A 117 17.27 16.04 10.93
C ILE A 117 17.31 15.87 12.45
N GLY A 118 17.71 14.67 12.90
CA GLY A 118 17.89 14.37 14.32
C GLY A 118 16.60 14.07 15.10
N THR A 119 15.45 13.99 14.45
CA THR A 119 14.16 13.71 15.10
C THR A 119 13.68 12.27 14.88
N GLU A 120 12.60 11.89 15.59
CA GLU A 120 11.86 10.64 15.36
C GLU A 120 10.47 10.88 14.74
N GLU A 121 10.32 12.01 14.04
CA GLU A 121 9.08 12.38 13.35
C GLU A 121 9.13 11.91 11.90
N TYR A 122 8.63 10.69 11.66
CA TYR A 122 8.69 10.06 10.35
C TYR A 122 7.47 10.38 9.49
N ARG A 123 7.71 10.60 8.20
CA ARG A 123 6.70 10.56 7.14
C ARG A 123 7.17 9.66 6.01
N ILE A 124 6.24 9.02 5.31
CA ILE A 124 6.55 8.30 4.08
C ILE A 124 6.50 9.31 2.93
N ILE A 125 7.54 9.33 2.10
CA ILE A 125 7.50 10.07 0.84
C ILE A 125 6.49 9.37 -0.07
N PRO A 126 5.48 10.09 -0.59
CA PRO A 126 4.50 9.51 -1.50
C PRO A 126 5.14 8.84 -2.71
N ASP A 127 4.61 7.68 -3.09
CA ASP A 127 5.10 6.87 -4.20
C ASP A 127 3.96 6.51 -5.16
N GLU A 128 4.32 6.10 -6.37
CA GLU A 128 3.37 5.62 -7.36
C GLU A 128 3.06 4.14 -7.15
N TYR A 129 1.77 3.82 -7.10
CA TYR A 129 1.32 2.46 -7.27
C TYR A 129 1.39 2.08 -8.74
N ASP A 130 2.33 1.21 -9.04
CA ASP A 130 2.43 0.51 -10.31
C ASP A 130 2.16 -0.97 -10.08
N PHE A 131 1.35 -1.58 -10.94
CA PHE A 131 1.05 -3.00 -10.82
C PHE A 131 2.30 -3.81 -11.13
N ASP A 132 2.98 -4.25 -10.08
CA ASP A 132 4.30 -4.89 -10.13
C ASP A 132 4.24 -6.28 -10.78
N ILE A 133 4.40 -6.34 -12.11
CA ILE A 133 4.81 -7.58 -12.79
C ILE A 133 6.33 -7.66 -12.67
N LYS A 134 6.83 -8.27 -11.59
CA LYS A 134 8.27 -8.53 -11.46
C LYS A 134 8.74 -9.45 -12.60
N SER A 135 9.51 -8.89 -13.52
CA SER A 135 9.99 -9.51 -14.77
C SER A 135 11.04 -10.62 -14.59
N TRP A 136 11.58 -10.83 -13.39
CA TRP A 136 12.68 -11.78 -13.13
C TRP A 136 12.22 -13.17 -12.65
N ARG A 137 10.93 -13.49 -12.71
CA ARG A 137 10.42 -14.86 -12.53
C ARG A 137 9.74 -15.31 -13.82
N GLU A 138 10.23 -16.41 -14.42
CA GLU A 138 9.62 -17.09 -15.58
C GLU A 138 8.13 -17.46 -15.34
N TYR A 139 7.72 -17.50 -14.08
CA TYR A 139 6.34 -17.57 -13.66
C TYR A 139 6.06 -16.39 -12.73
N PRO A 140 5.35 -15.32 -13.18
CA PRO A 140 4.87 -14.32 -12.24
C PRO A 140 4.02 -15.08 -11.23
N ILE A 141 4.42 -15.10 -9.95
CA ILE A 141 3.56 -15.61 -8.89
C ILE A 141 2.38 -14.64 -8.84
N ARG A 142 1.36 -14.93 -9.66
CA ARG A 142 0.02 -14.39 -9.57
C ARG A 142 -0.44 -14.80 -8.18
N ASN A 143 -0.38 -13.87 -7.22
CA ASN A 143 -0.87 -14.14 -5.88
C ASN A 143 -2.30 -14.67 -5.99
N THR A 144 -2.54 -15.81 -5.36
CA THR A 144 -3.38 -16.93 -5.80
C THR A 144 -4.91 -16.71 -5.74
N ALA A 145 -5.42 -15.53 -6.12
CA ALA A 145 -6.86 -15.23 -6.02
C ALA A 145 -7.46 -14.30 -7.10
N THR A 146 -6.81 -14.10 -8.26
CA THR A 146 -7.38 -13.25 -9.32
C THR A 146 -7.56 -13.98 -10.66
N ILE A 147 -8.82 -14.27 -10.98
CA ILE A 147 -9.32 -14.56 -12.33
C ILE A 147 -10.02 -13.30 -12.86
N LEU A 148 -9.41 -12.65 -13.86
CA LEU A 148 -9.96 -11.98 -15.06
C LEU A 148 -9.05 -10.83 -15.51
N GLY A 149 -8.63 -10.89 -16.79
CA GLY A 149 -7.85 -9.86 -17.48
C GLY A 149 -6.41 -10.30 -17.78
N SER A 150 -6.09 -10.49 -19.07
CA SER A 150 -4.71 -10.52 -19.59
C SER A 150 -3.91 -9.31 -19.08
N PRO A 151 -2.55 -9.33 -19.08
CA PRO A 151 -1.75 -8.15 -18.72
C PRO A 151 -2.25 -6.96 -19.56
N GLY A 152 -2.89 -5.97 -18.94
CA GLY A 152 -3.61 -4.93 -19.66
C GLY A 152 -3.76 -3.62 -18.88
N ASN A 153 -3.60 -2.53 -19.63
CA ASN A 153 -4.24 -1.19 -19.62
C ASN A 153 -4.75 -0.54 -18.32
N GLY A 154 -4.25 -0.89 -17.15
CA GLY A 154 -4.53 -0.11 -15.93
C GLY A 154 -3.70 1.17 -15.86
N LYS A 155 -4.17 2.14 -15.06
CA LYS A 155 -3.51 3.43 -14.87
C LYS A 155 -2.89 3.51 -13.48
N LYS A 156 -1.61 3.88 -13.44
CA LYS A 156 -0.87 4.14 -12.19
C LYS A 156 -1.50 5.32 -11.45
N PHE A 157 -1.27 5.38 -10.15
CA PHE A 157 -1.73 6.47 -9.30
C PHE A 157 -0.79 6.67 -8.12
N LYS A 158 -0.75 7.87 -7.57
CA LYS A 158 0.11 8.21 -6.43
C LYS A 158 -0.60 7.93 -5.11
N ILE A 159 0.08 7.32 -4.15
CA ILE A 159 -0.45 7.10 -2.80
C ILE A 159 0.20 8.08 -1.82
N ILE A 160 -0.64 8.83 -1.11
CA ILE A 160 -0.25 9.64 0.05
C ILE A 160 -0.76 8.94 1.31
N PRO A 161 0.10 8.24 2.07
CA PRO A 161 -0.31 7.62 3.32
C PRO A 161 -0.55 8.70 4.40
N VAL A 162 -1.76 8.71 4.95
CA VAL A 162 -2.19 9.59 6.03
C VAL A 162 -2.25 8.78 7.32
N GLY A 163 -1.36 9.08 8.26
CA GLY A 163 -1.31 8.42 9.55
C GLY A 163 0.04 8.60 10.25
N LYS A 164 0.11 8.18 11.51
CA LYS A 164 1.37 8.20 12.27
C LYS A 164 2.31 7.11 11.74
N VAL A 165 3.53 7.46 11.37
CA VAL A 165 4.56 6.48 10.99
C VAL A 165 5.46 6.21 12.19
N ILE A 166 5.73 4.94 12.47
CA ILE A 166 6.61 4.52 13.57
C ILE A 166 7.64 3.48 13.11
N LEU A 167 8.88 3.63 13.57
CA LEU A 167 9.89 2.60 13.37
C LEU A 167 9.59 1.37 14.25
N GLY A 168 9.57 0.21 13.64
CA GLY A 168 9.57 -1.08 14.31
C GLY A 168 10.92 -1.38 14.91
N LYS A 169 10.91 -1.84 16.16
CA LYS A 169 12.05 -2.54 16.76
C LYS A 169 12.20 -3.93 16.15
#